data_AF-A0A6N7SQI2-F1
#
_entry.id   AF-A0A6N7SQI2-F1
#
_cell.length_a   1.000
_cell.length_b   1.000
_cell.length_c   1.000
_cell.angle_alpha   90.00
_cell.angle_beta   90.00
_cell.angle_gamma   90.00
#
_symmetry.space_group_name_H-M   'P 1'
#
loop_
_entity.id
_entity.type
_entity.pdbx_description
1 polymer ?
#
loop_
_entity_poly.entity_id
_entity_poly.type
_entity_poly.pdbx_seq_one_letter_code
_entity_poly.pdbx_strand_id
1 'polypeptide(L)'
;MNFENIMNKILPILPVLLTGLITFLITKYTVNKNIPLDKIEKAYNRIYYPMYKLIRESDIDSINQTTLQEKMNYILLKYDKYVNQSTRNVYLIYLKSYRSQNRRSKKCLEKFCNNIIEYNAKYRRLLGYPQADFWEAWRYLSVKNKRIIISYMGLMIVYILTILYQYLQYQILIDAIFCVTAFGILYLLYILIINAVNYIINFLVDKRN
;
A
#
# COMPACT_ATOMS: atom_id res chain seq x y z
N MET A 1 -11.78 -40.90 -9.42
CA MET A 1 -12.88 -39.92 -9.35
C MET A 1 -12.77 -39.03 -10.58
N ASN A 2 -13.68 -39.19 -11.55
CA ASN A 2 -13.56 -38.54 -12.87
C ASN A 2 -13.80 -37.03 -12.80
N PHE A 3 -13.08 -36.26 -13.62
CA PHE A 3 -13.16 -34.81 -13.72
C PHE A 3 -14.59 -34.31 -14.00
N GLU A 4 -15.35 -35.02 -14.84
CA GLU A 4 -16.77 -34.73 -15.09
C GLU A 4 -17.64 -34.81 -13.84
N ASN A 5 -17.39 -35.78 -12.95
CA ASN A 5 -18.14 -35.92 -11.70
C ASN A 5 -17.83 -34.81 -10.70
N ILE A 6 -16.67 -34.16 -10.82
CA ILE A 6 -16.29 -32.99 -10.02
C ILE A 6 -16.97 -31.74 -10.60
N MET A 7 -16.89 -31.55 -11.92
CA MET A 7 -17.49 -30.39 -12.60
C MET A 7 -19.01 -30.35 -12.46
N ASN A 8 -19.70 -31.49 -12.57
CA ASN A 8 -21.15 -31.57 -12.40
C ASN A 8 -21.61 -31.24 -10.96
N LYS A 9 -20.73 -31.38 -9.97
CA LYS A 9 -21.01 -30.98 -8.57
C LYS A 9 -20.69 -29.51 -8.30
N ILE A 10 -19.69 -28.94 -8.96
CA ILE A 10 -19.24 -27.54 -8.74
C ILE A 10 -20.08 -26.54 -9.55
N LEU A 11 -20.43 -26.86 -10.80
CA LEU A 11 -21.22 -25.98 -11.67
C LEU A 11 -22.49 -25.41 -11.01
N PRO A 12 -23.31 -26.18 -10.29
CA PRO A 12 -24.53 -25.66 -9.66
C PRO A 12 -24.26 -24.83 -8.40
N ILE A 13 -23.09 -24.98 -7.76
CA ILE A 13 -22.72 -24.26 -6.53
C ILE A 13 -22.07 -22.91 -6.87
N LEU A 14 -21.43 -22.80 -8.04
CA LEU A 14 -20.74 -21.60 -8.49
C LEU A 14 -21.62 -20.34 -8.52
N PRO A 15 -22.87 -20.36 -9.06
CA PRO A 15 -23.74 -19.18 -9.08
C PRO A 15 -24.13 -18.73 -7.68
N VAL A 16 -24.34 -19.68 -6.75
CA VAL A 16 -24.70 -19.38 -5.36
C VAL A 16 -23.54 -18.73 -4.63
N LEU A 17 -22.32 -19.25 -4.80
CA LEU A 17 -21.11 -18.64 -4.25
C LEU A 17 -20.88 -17.24 -4.83
N LEU A 18 -21.01 -17.09 -6.15
CA LEU A 18 -20.84 -15.80 -6.82
C LEU A 18 -21.88 -14.78 -6.35
N THR A 19 -23.15 -15.18 -6.25
CA THR A 19 -24.25 -14.33 -5.77
C THR A 19 -24.05 -13.94 -4.32
N GLY A 20 -23.65 -14.88 -3.45
CA GLY A 20 -23.34 -14.61 -2.05
C GLY A 20 -22.18 -13.63 -1.90
N LEU A 21 -21.13 -13.78 -2.73
CA LEU A 21 -19.96 -12.90 -2.71
C LEU A 21 -20.32 -11.49 -3.20
N ILE A 22 -21.07 -11.37 -4.30
CA ILE A 22 -21.55 -10.08 -4.82
C ILE A 22 -22.47 -9.40 -3.79
N THR A 23 -23.43 -10.13 -3.22
CA THR A 23 -24.35 -9.60 -2.21
C THR A 23 -23.60 -9.13 -0.96
N PHE A 24 -22.60 -9.89 -0.52
CA PHE A 24 -21.72 -9.50 0.58
C PHE A 24 -20.96 -8.21 0.27
N LEU A 25 -20.39 -8.08 -0.93
CA LEU A 25 -19.67 -6.86 -1.35
C LEU A 25 -20.61 -5.65 -1.39
N ILE A 26 -21.80 -5.78 -1.98
CA ILE A 26 -22.81 -4.72 -2.04
C ILE A 26 -23.24 -4.32 -0.62
N THR A 27 -23.60 -5.30 0.22
CA THR A 27 -24.05 -5.03 1.59
C THR A 27 -22.96 -4.33 2.40
N LYS A 28 -21.71 -4.80 2.30
CA LYS A 28 -20.56 -4.19 2.97
C LYS A 28 -20.34 -2.75 2.49
N TYR A 29 -20.48 -2.50 1.19
CA TYR A 29 -20.37 -1.16 0.64
C TYR A 29 -21.46 -0.22 1.16
N THR A 30 -22.71 -0.68 1.17
CA THR A 30 -23.87 0.10 1.65
C THR A 30 -23.78 0.39 3.15
N VAL A 31 -23.42 -0.58 3.98
CA VAL A 31 -23.24 -0.38 5.42
C VAL A 31 -22.08 0.58 5.71
N ASN A 32 -20.96 0.47 4.97
CA ASN A 32 -19.85 1.41 5.09
C ASN A 32 -20.19 2.83 4.60
N LYS A 33 -21.29 3.04 3.88
CA LYS A 33 -21.74 4.39 3.51
C LYS A 33 -22.33 5.14 4.72
N ASN A 34 -22.88 4.41 5.69
CA ASN A 34 -23.50 4.96 6.91
C ASN A 34 -22.49 5.09 8.06
N ILE A 35 -21.24 5.40 7.76
CA ILE A 35 -20.22 5.66 8.77
C ILE A 35 -20.52 7.01 9.44
N PRO A 36 -20.45 7.13 10.78
CA PRO A 36 -20.65 8.40 11.47
C PRO A 36 -19.51 9.38 11.14
N LEU A 37 -19.71 10.19 10.09
CA LEU A 37 -18.73 11.15 9.56
C LEU A 37 -18.28 12.15 10.63
N ASP A 38 -19.18 12.64 11.48
CA ASP A 38 -18.87 13.60 12.55
C ASP A 38 -17.78 13.08 13.51
N LYS A 39 -17.82 11.79 13.84
CA LYS A 39 -16.83 11.16 14.73
C LYS A 39 -15.47 11.05 14.04
N ILE A 40 -15.47 10.75 12.74
CA ILE A 40 -14.26 10.69 11.93
C ILE A 40 -13.66 12.07 11.74
N GLU A 41 -14.48 13.08 11.47
CA GLU A 41 -14.04 14.47 11.34
C GLU A 41 -13.38 14.94 12.63
N LYS A 42 -14.00 14.65 13.77
CA LYS A 42 -13.41 15.00 15.07
C LYS A 42 -12.09 14.28 15.32
N ALA A 43 -12.00 12.99 15.01
CA ALA A 43 -10.75 12.24 15.11
C ALA A 43 -9.66 12.80 14.18
N TYR A 44 -10.03 13.12 12.94
CA TYR A 44 -9.14 13.70 11.93
C TYR A 44 -8.58 15.05 12.39
N ASN A 45 -9.46 16.00 12.71
CA ASN A 45 -9.09 17.37 13.05
C ASN A 45 -8.32 17.48 14.37
N ARG A 46 -8.59 16.60 15.35
CA ARG A 46 -8.00 16.70 16.69
C ARG A 46 -6.80 15.79 16.93
N ILE A 47 -6.69 14.69 16.19
CA ILE A 47 -5.63 13.68 16.40
C ILE A 47 -4.79 13.55 15.14
N TYR A 48 -5.37 13.00 14.08
CA TYR A 48 -4.57 12.49 12.96
C TYR A 48 -3.91 13.58 12.13
N TYR A 49 -4.60 14.69 11.87
CA TYR A 49 -4.02 15.81 11.14
C TYR A 49 -2.96 16.57 11.95
N PRO A 50 -3.20 16.95 13.22
CA PRO A 50 -2.15 17.56 14.05
C PRO A 50 -0.93 16.65 14.23
N MET A 51 -1.13 15.35 14.45
CA MET A 51 -0.02 14.39 14.60
C MET A 51 0.74 14.22 13.28
N TYR A 52 0.04 14.16 12.15
CA TYR A 52 0.67 14.14 10.83
C TYR A 52 1.51 15.40 10.59
N LYS A 53 1.00 16.58 10.95
CA LYS A 53 1.73 17.85 10.84
C LYS A 53 2.99 17.83 11.71
N LEU A 54 2.88 17.39 12.97
CA LEU A 54 4.03 17.23 13.87
C LEU A 54 5.09 16.31 13.26
N ILE A 55 4.70 15.16 12.71
CA ILE A 55 5.63 14.20 12.10
C ILE A 55 6.33 14.80 10.87
N ARG A 56 5.61 15.57 10.05
CA ARG A 56 6.15 16.14 8.81
C ARG A 56 7.04 17.36 9.04
N GLU A 57 6.76 18.13 10.09
CA GLU A 57 7.57 19.29 10.50
C GLU A 57 8.77 18.88 11.36
N SER A 58 8.66 17.75 12.08
CA SER A 58 9.81 17.16 12.76
C SER A 58 10.72 16.50 11.75
N ASP A 59 11.90 17.07 11.51
CA ASP A 59 13.01 16.26 11.03
C ASP A 59 13.29 15.23 12.14
N ILE A 60 12.98 13.96 11.89
CA ILE A 60 13.03 12.89 12.90
C ILE A 60 14.44 12.78 13.50
N ASP A 61 15.45 13.25 12.77
CA ASP A 61 16.85 13.25 13.17
C ASP A 61 17.32 14.55 13.87
N SER A 62 16.58 15.66 13.81
CA SER A 62 17.00 16.96 14.41
C SER A 62 16.18 17.39 15.63
N ILE A 63 14.93 16.92 15.78
CA ILE A 63 14.11 17.23 16.96
C ILE A 63 14.44 16.30 18.11
N ASN A 64 14.68 16.88 19.28
CA ASN A 64 14.87 16.16 20.53
C ASN A 64 13.68 15.21 20.78
N GLN A 65 13.89 13.89 20.65
CA GLN A 65 12.86 12.85 20.63
C GLN A 65 11.89 12.93 21.83
N THR A 66 12.38 13.41 22.97
CA THR A 66 11.62 13.64 24.20
C THR A 66 10.50 14.67 24.00
N THR A 67 10.81 15.81 23.37
CA THR A 67 9.82 16.88 23.12
C THR A 67 8.73 16.47 22.14
N LEU A 68 9.09 15.64 21.14
CA LEU A 68 8.13 15.08 20.20
C LEU A 68 7.20 14.08 20.89
N GLN A 69 7.77 13.22 21.75
CA GLN A 69 7.02 12.22 22.50
C GLN A 69 5.99 12.87 23.44
N GLU A 70 6.35 13.96 24.14
CA GLU A 70 5.44 14.68 25.04
C GLU A 70 4.24 15.27 24.28
N LYS A 71 4.50 15.93 23.14
CA LYS A 71 3.43 16.48 22.28
C LYS A 71 2.49 15.39 21.78
N MET A 72 3.05 14.27 21.32
CA MET A 72 2.27 13.11 20.87
C MET A 72 1.42 12.52 22.01
N ASN A 73 2.01 12.38 23.19
CA ASN A 73 1.32 11.86 24.37
C ASN A 73 0.16 12.77 24.79
N TYR A 74 0.38 14.09 24.82
CA TYR A 74 -0.65 15.07 25.15
C TYR A 74 -1.88 14.96 24.23
N ILE A 75 -1.66 14.88 22.91
CA ILE A 75 -2.76 14.76 21.94
C ILE A 75 -3.53 13.46 22.13
N LEU A 76 -2.83 12.33 22.29
CA LEU A 76 -3.47 11.02 22.44
C LEU A 76 -4.26 10.91 23.73
N LEU A 77 -3.73 11.40 24.85
CA LEU A 77 -4.44 11.37 26.13
C LEU A 77 -5.67 12.29 26.12
N LYS A 78 -5.54 13.49 25.57
CA LYS A 78 -6.64 14.47 25.52
C LYS A 78 -7.82 13.99 24.68
N TYR A 79 -7.56 13.25 23.61
CA TYR A 79 -8.59 12.79 22.67
C TYR A 79 -8.70 11.27 22.60
N ASP A 80 -8.33 10.55 23.67
CA ASP A 80 -8.23 9.09 23.74
C ASP A 80 -9.47 8.36 23.20
N LYS A 81 -10.67 8.92 23.47
CA LYS A 81 -11.97 8.41 22.98
C LYS A 81 -12.08 8.30 21.46
N TYR A 82 -11.36 9.14 20.72
CA TYR A 82 -11.43 9.21 19.26
C TYR A 82 -10.23 8.54 18.57
N VAL A 83 -9.28 8.02 19.36
CA VAL A 83 -8.11 7.29 18.85
C VAL A 83 -8.56 5.90 18.39
N ASN A 84 -8.16 5.50 17.19
CA ASN A 84 -8.39 4.13 16.73
C ASN A 84 -7.64 3.13 17.62
N GLN A 85 -8.26 2.00 17.95
CA GLN A 85 -7.65 0.93 18.75
C GLN A 85 -6.29 0.48 18.19
N SER A 86 -6.17 0.37 16.87
CA SER A 86 -4.90 0.01 16.21
C SER A 86 -3.82 1.06 16.49
N THR A 87 -4.14 2.34 16.36
CA THR A 87 -3.23 3.47 16.67
C THR A 87 -2.81 3.44 18.13
N ARG A 88 -3.75 3.20 19.05
CA ARG A 88 -3.48 3.07 20.49
C ARG A 88 -2.51 1.93 20.77
N ASN A 89 -2.75 0.75 20.21
CA ASN A 89 -1.91 -0.43 20.42
C ASN A 89 -0.47 -0.19 19.92
N VAL A 90 -0.31 0.40 18.73
CA VAL A 90 1.01 0.71 18.18
C VAL A 90 1.73 1.76 19.05
N TYR A 91 1.00 2.77 19.54
CA TYR A 91 1.55 3.77 20.45
C TYR A 91 2.03 3.16 21.78
N LEU A 92 1.26 2.26 22.38
CA LEU A 92 1.65 1.58 23.63
C LEU A 92 2.92 0.74 23.46
N ILE A 93 3.06 0.06 22.32
CA ILE A 93 4.28 -0.70 21.97
C ILE A 93 5.47 0.25 21.88
N TYR A 94 5.31 1.38 21.17
CA TYR A 94 6.34 2.41 21.10
C TYR A 94 6.70 2.93 22.51
N LEU A 95 5.72 3.34 23.32
CA LEU A 95 5.93 3.87 24.67
C LEU A 95 6.69 2.89 25.57
N LYS A 96 6.35 1.59 25.51
CA LYS A 96 7.06 0.54 26.25
C LYS A 96 8.51 0.42 25.78
N SER A 97 8.76 0.45 24.48
CA SER A 97 10.13 0.39 23.92
C SER A 97 10.96 1.63 24.23
N TYR A 98 10.34 2.82 24.25
CA TYR A 98 10.99 4.08 24.58
C TYR A 98 11.40 4.12 26.06
N ARG A 99 10.49 3.79 26.98
CA ARG A 99 10.76 3.75 28.43
C ARG A 99 11.83 2.74 28.82
N SER A 100 11.91 1.62 28.10
CA SER A 100 12.93 0.59 28.32
C SER A 100 14.27 0.87 27.61
N GLN A 101 14.41 2.04 26.98
CA GLN A 101 15.60 2.42 26.19
C GLN A 101 16.02 1.34 25.18
N ASN A 102 15.04 0.62 24.65
CA ASN A 102 15.30 -0.50 23.75
C ASN A 102 15.83 0.04 22.40
N ARG A 103 16.86 -0.58 21.83
CA ARG A 103 17.39 -0.27 20.48
C ARG A 103 16.31 -0.30 19.39
N ARG A 104 15.19 -1.01 19.62
CA ARG A 104 14.04 -1.07 18.70
C ARG A 104 13.09 0.13 18.79
N SER A 105 13.29 1.07 19.71
CA SER A 105 12.41 2.22 19.93
C SER A 105 12.21 3.06 18.66
N LYS A 106 13.28 3.32 17.90
CA LYS A 106 13.21 4.03 16.61
C LYS A 106 12.30 3.32 15.61
N LYS A 107 12.44 2.00 15.44
CA LYS A 107 11.57 1.20 14.56
C LYS A 107 10.11 1.20 15.02
N CYS A 108 9.87 1.15 16.33
CA CYS A 108 8.51 1.23 16.87
C CYS A 108 7.90 2.63 16.68
N LEU A 109 8.70 3.69 16.79
CA LEU A 109 8.28 5.06 16.48
C LEU A 109 7.94 5.21 15.00
N GLU A 110 8.79 4.73 14.09
CA GLU A 110 8.51 4.73 12.65
C GLU A 110 7.19 4.01 12.33
N LYS A 111 6.97 2.84 12.94
CA LYS A 111 5.71 2.10 12.79
C LYS A 111 4.50 2.91 13.29
N PHE A 112 4.64 3.62 14.41
CA PHE A 112 3.61 4.51 14.92
C PHE A 112 3.35 5.68 13.98
N CYS A 113 4.39 6.36 13.52
CA CYS A 113 4.28 7.47 12.57
C CYS A 113 3.60 7.03 11.26
N ASN A 114 3.98 5.87 10.72
CA ASN A 114 3.35 5.30 9.53
C ASN A 114 1.86 5.04 9.75
N ASN A 115 1.47 4.50 10.91
CA ASN A 115 0.06 4.30 11.25
C ASN A 115 -0.72 5.63 11.28
N ILE A 116 -0.14 6.69 11.87
CA ILE A 116 -0.76 8.03 11.86
C ILE A 116 -0.93 8.55 10.42
N ILE A 117 0.09 8.41 9.57
CA ILE A 117 0.04 8.84 8.17
C ILE A 117 -1.06 8.09 7.40
N GLU A 118 -1.15 6.77 7.58
CA GLU A 118 -2.18 5.92 6.97
C GLU A 118 -3.59 6.34 7.38
N TYR A 119 -3.84 6.51 8.68
CA TYR A 119 -5.15 6.92 9.18
C TYR A 119 -5.51 8.36 8.81
N ASN A 120 -4.52 9.26 8.75
CA ASN A 120 -4.71 10.62 8.23
C ASN A 120 -5.17 10.58 6.76
N ALA A 121 -4.53 9.76 5.91
CA ALA A 121 -4.95 9.58 4.51
C ALA A 121 -6.33 8.92 4.39
N LYS A 122 -6.60 7.89 5.20
CA LYS A 122 -7.88 7.19 5.25
C LYS A 122 -9.02 8.12 5.65
N TYR A 123 -8.85 8.93 6.68
CA TYR A 123 -9.88 9.86 7.13
C TYR A 123 -10.07 11.01 6.15
N ARG A 124 -9.01 11.51 5.49
CA ARG A 124 -9.18 12.43 4.36
C ARG A 124 -10.06 11.86 3.25
N ARG A 125 -9.93 10.56 2.93
CA ARG A 125 -10.79 9.87 1.92
C ARG A 125 -12.24 9.86 2.35
N LEU A 126 -12.49 9.46 3.59
CA LEU A 126 -13.85 9.33 4.12
C LEU A 126 -14.56 10.68 4.25
N LEU A 127 -13.82 11.75 4.54
CA LEU A 127 -14.34 13.11 4.67
C LEU A 127 -14.46 13.86 3.34
N GLY A 128 -14.08 13.26 2.21
CA GLY A 128 -14.22 13.88 0.89
C GLY A 128 -13.21 14.99 0.57
N TYR A 129 -12.07 15.05 1.28
CA TYR A 129 -11.01 16.01 0.92
C TYR A 129 -10.42 15.67 -0.45
N PRO A 130 -9.95 16.69 -1.21
CA PRO A 130 -9.30 16.47 -2.50
C PRO A 130 -8.14 15.49 -2.38
N GLN A 131 -8.12 14.52 -3.27
CA GLN A 131 -7.06 13.53 -3.41
C GLN A 131 -6.57 13.56 -4.83
N ALA A 132 -5.28 13.26 -4.99
CA ALA A 132 -4.75 13.01 -6.31
C ALA A 132 -5.48 11.79 -6.90
N ASP A 133 -6.14 11.99 -8.04
CA ASP A 133 -6.64 10.90 -8.84
C ASP A 133 -5.48 9.98 -9.26
N PHE A 134 -5.78 8.75 -9.69
CA PHE A 134 -4.75 7.82 -10.15
C PHE A 134 -3.81 8.47 -11.18
N TRP A 135 -4.37 9.25 -12.11
CA TRP A 135 -3.60 9.97 -13.12
C TRP A 135 -2.70 11.07 -12.55
N GLU A 136 -3.18 11.80 -11.55
CA GLU A 136 -2.39 12.84 -10.88
C GLU A 136 -1.29 12.20 -10.03
N ALA A 137 -1.62 11.17 -9.25
CA ALA A 137 -0.66 10.40 -8.48
C ALA A 137 0.43 9.79 -9.37
N TRP A 138 0.06 9.26 -10.54
CA TRP A 138 1.00 8.78 -11.55
C TRP A 138 1.88 9.92 -12.09
N ARG A 139 1.28 11.05 -12.48
CA ARG A 139 1.99 12.19 -13.07
C ARG A 139 3.10 12.69 -12.16
N TYR A 140 2.83 12.81 -10.87
CA TYR A 140 3.78 13.32 -9.87
C TYR A 140 4.67 12.25 -9.24
N LEU A 141 4.56 11.00 -9.65
CA LEU A 141 5.45 9.93 -9.21
C LEU A 141 6.87 10.16 -9.75
N SER A 142 7.89 9.85 -8.94
CA SER A 142 9.29 9.96 -9.36
C SER A 142 9.60 9.03 -10.54
N VAL A 143 10.56 9.43 -11.39
CA VAL A 143 10.97 8.63 -12.57
C VAL A 143 11.35 7.21 -12.19
N LYS A 144 12.07 7.04 -11.08
CA LYS A 144 12.44 5.73 -10.53
C LYS A 144 11.22 4.87 -10.21
N ASN A 145 10.24 5.44 -9.51
CA ASN A 145 9.04 4.70 -9.11
C ASN A 145 8.15 4.37 -10.31
N LYS A 146 8.07 5.26 -11.32
CA LYS A 146 7.35 4.99 -12.57
C LYS A 146 7.93 3.77 -13.29
N ARG A 147 9.27 3.70 -13.41
CA ARG A 147 9.96 2.54 -14.00
C ARG A 147 9.67 1.25 -13.26
N ILE A 148 9.67 1.28 -11.93
CA ILE A 148 9.35 0.11 -11.11
C ILE A 148 7.92 -0.37 -11.38
N ILE A 149 6.94 0.52 -11.37
CA ILE A 149 5.54 0.14 -11.63
C ILE A 149 5.37 -0.42 -13.06
N ILE A 150 5.95 0.24 -14.08
CA ILE A 150 5.92 -0.26 -15.46
C ILE A 150 6.53 -1.67 -15.54
N SER A 151 7.64 -1.91 -14.84
CA SER A 151 8.29 -3.23 -14.85
C SER A 151 7.40 -4.32 -14.24
N TYR A 152 6.71 -4.04 -13.13
CA TYR A 152 5.76 -4.99 -12.52
C TYR A 152 4.53 -5.25 -13.41
N MET A 153 3.99 -4.20 -14.03
CA MET A 153 2.89 -4.36 -14.99
C MET A 153 3.32 -5.18 -16.20
N GLY A 154 4.53 -4.94 -16.72
CA GLY A 154 5.10 -5.73 -17.82
C GLY A 154 5.24 -7.22 -17.47
N LEU A 155 5.74 -7.53 -16.26
CA LEU A 155 5.84 -8.92 -15.78
C LEU A 155 4.47 -9.61 -15.68
N MET A 156 3.45 -8.89 -15.19
CA MET A 156 2.08 -9.41 -15.13
C MET A 156 1.51 -9.71 -16.52
N ILE A 157 1.74 -8.82 -17.50
CA ILE A 157 1.30 -9.01 -18.89
C ILE A 157 2.00 -10.22 -19.50
N VAL A 158 3.32 -10.33 -19.35
CA VAL A 158 4.08 -11.50 -19.84
C VAL A 158 3.55 -12.79 -19.23
N TYR A 159 3.31 -12.80 -17.92
CA TYR A 159 2.75 -13.97 -17.23
C TYR A 159 1.38 -14.38 -17.82
N ILE A 160 0.46 -13.43 -18.00
CA ILE A 160 -0.85 -13.70 -18.62
C ILE A 160 -0.69 -14.25 -20.04
N LEU A 161 0.22 -13.66 -20.84
CA LEU A 161 0.51 -14.13 -22.20
C LEU A 161 1.09 -15.55 -22.22
N THR A 162 1.94 -15.92 -21.26
CA THR A 162 2.46 -17.30 -21.16
C THR A 162 1.36 -18.32 -20.82
N ILE A 163 0.39 -17.94 -19.98
CA ILE A 163 -0.78 -18.79 -19.73
C ILE A 163 -1.60 -18.93 -21.01
N LEU A 164 -1.91 -17.82 -21.68
CA LEU A 164 -2.69 -17.85 -22.93
C LEU A 164 -2.02 -18.69 -24.02
N TYR A 165 -0.69 -18.59 -24.16
CA TYR A 165 0.10 -19.41 -25.07
C TYR A 165 -0.13 -20.91 -24.85
N GLN A 166 -0.21 -21.35 -23.59
CA GLN A 166 -0.40 -22.76 -23.26
C GLN A 166 -1.80 -23.30 -23.67
N TYR A 167 -2.80 -22.43 -23.81
CA TYR A 167 -4.19 -22.82 -24.10
C TYR A 167 -4.61 -22.61 -25.56
N LEU A 168 -3.80 -21.93 -26.38
CA LEU A 168 -4.12 -21.67 -27.79
C LEU A 168 -3.74 -22.87 -28.69
N GLN A 169 -4.60 -23.22 -29.63
CA GLN A 169 -4.37 -24.32 -30.60
C GLN A 169 -3.91 -23.83 -31.99
N TYR A 170 -3.96 -22.52 -32.26
CA TYR A 170 -3.65 -21.94 -33.58
C TYR A 170 -2.17 -21.51 -33.69
N GLN A 171 -1.38 -22.20 -34.53
CA GLN A 171 0.07 -21.99 -34.68
C GLN A 171 0.48 -20.53 -34.98
N ILE A 172 -0.21 -19.81 -35.87
CA ILE A 172 0.13 -18.43 -36.22
C ILE A 172 -0.02 -17.48 -35.01
N LEU A 173 -1.03 -17.72 -34.17
CA LEU A 173 -1.31 -16.93 -32.97
C LEU A 173 -0.31 -17.24 -31.85
N ILE A 174 0.11 -18.51 -31.77
CA ILE A 174 1.14 -19.00 -30.86
C ILE A 174 2.49 -18.33 -31.16
N ASP A 175 2.91 -18.27 -32.44
CA ASP A 175 4.17 -17.64 -32.85
C ASP A 175 4.18 -16.13 -32.60
N ALA A 176 3.07 -15.44 -32.87
CA ALA A 176 2.93 -14.02 -32.58
C ALA A 176 3.02 -13.72 -31.06
N ILE A 177 2.37 -14.53 -30.22
CA ILE A 177 2.46 -14.40 -28.75
C ILE A 177 3.87 -14.72 -28.26
N PHE A 178 4.54 -15.71 -28.85
CA PHE A 178 5.94 -16.02 -28.53
C PHE A 178 6.88 -14.85 -28.85
N CYS A 179 6.74 -14.23 -30.02
CA CYS A 179 7.55 -13.06 -30.37
C CYS A 179 7.30 -11.87 -29.43
N VAL A 180 6.03 -11.57 -29.10
CA VAL A 180 5.67 -10.47 -28.18
C VAL A 180 6.19 -10.75 -26.77
N THR A 181 6.09 -11.98 -26.28
CA THR A 181 6.60 -12.35 -24.95
C THR A 181 8.12 -12.31 -24.90
N ALA A 182 8.82 -12.83 -25.91
CA ALA A 182 10.28 -12.77 -26.00
C ALA A 182 10.79 -11.31 -26.05
N PHE A 183 10.14 -10.46 -26.84
CA PHE A 183 10.48 -9.03 -26.90
C PHE A 183 10.21 -8.32 -25.57
N GLY A 184 9.10 -8.65 -24.90
CA GLY A 184 8.77 -8.14 -23.56
C GLY A 184 9.81 -8.53 -22.51
N ILE A 185 10.30 -9.77 -22.54
CA ILE A 185 11.37 -10.25 -21.64
C ILE A 185 12.68 -9.51 -21.91
N LEU A 186 13.07 -9.34 -23.18
CA LEU A 186 14.28 -8.59 -23.55
C LEU A 186 14.21 -7.13 -23.09
N TYR A 187 13.06 -6.48 -23.25
CA TYR A 187 12.84 -5.11 -22.78
C TYR A 187 12.93 -5.00 -21.24
N LEU A 188 12.40 -5.98 -20.51
CA LEU A 188 12.50 -6.03 -19.05
C LEU A 188 13.95 -6.24 -18.58
N LEU A 189 14.71 -7.11 -19.24
CA LEU A 189 16.14 -7.31 -18.97
C LEU A 189 16.93 -6.02 -19.20
N TYR A 190 16.64 -5.31 -20.28
CA TYR A 190 17.25 -4.01 -20.57
C TYR A 190 17.01 -2.98 -19.45
N ILE A 191 15.78 -2.86 -18.95
CA ILE A 191 15.45 -1.97 -17.83
C ILE A 191 16.20 -2.38 -16.55
N LEU A 192 16.28 -3.68 -16.26
CA LEU A 192 17.00 -4.19 -15.08
C LEU A 192 18.49 -3.85 -15.14
N ILE A 193 19.13 -4.02 -16.30
CA ILE A 193 20.54 -3.67 -16.50
C ILE A 193 20.78 -2.18 -16.25
N ILE A 194 19.94 -1.29 -16.81
CA ILE A 194 20.06 0.16 -16.57
C ILE A 194 19.92 0.48 -15.08
N ASN A 195 18.95 -0.13 -14.39
CA ASN A 195 18.76 0.11 -12.97
C ASN A 195 19.94 -0.39 -12.12
N ALA A 196 20.54 -1.53 -12.49
CA ALA A 196 21.73 -2.07 -11.83
C ALA A 196 22.95 -1.16 -12.04
N VAL A 197 23.18 -0.67 -13.26
CA VAL A 197 24.26 0.28 -13.56
C VAL A 197 24.10 1.57 -12.77
N ASN A 198 22.89 2.15 -12.75
CA ASN A 198 22.60 3.35 -11.97
C ASN A 198 22.82 3.14 -10.47
N TYR A 199 22.50 1.96 -9.95
CA TYR A 199 22.76 1.61 -8.55
C TYR A 199 24.26 1.57 -8.25
N ILE A 200 25.05 0.92 -9.13
CA ILE A 200 26.51 0.84 -8.98
C ILE A 200 27.16 2.23 -9.05
N ILE A 201 26.74 3.07 -10.00
CA ILE A 201 27.26 4.45 -10.13
C ILE A 201 26.97 5.24 -8.87
N ASN A 202 25.72 5.23 -8.37
CA ASN A 202 25.37 5.94 -7.15
C ASN A 202 26.16 5.43 -5.94
N PHE A 203 26.35 4.11 -5.81
CA PHE A 203 27.15 3.52 -4.74
C PHE A 203 28.62 3.96 -4.80
N LEU A 204 29.20 4.07 -5.99
CA LEU A 204 30.59 4.54 -6.17
C LEU A 204 30.75 6.03 -5.88
N VAL A 205 29.75 6.85 -6.22
CA VAL A 205 29.74 8.29 -5.93
C VAL A 205 29.60 8.56 -4.43
N ASP A 206 28.71 7.82 -3.75
CA ASP A 206 28.47 7.98 -2.31
C ASP A 206 29.68 7.55 -1.46
N LYS A 207 30.51 6.65 -1.97
CA LYS A 207 31.76 6.20 -1.32
C LYS A 207 32.93 7.18 -1.52
N ARG A 208 32.77 8.20 -2.39
CA ARG A 208 33.82 9.17 -2.73
C ARG A 208 33.66 10.52 -2.01
N ASN A 209 32.51 10.75 -1.39
CA ASN A 209 32.23 11.89 -0.50
C ASN A 209 32.39 11.47 0.97
#